data_AF-A0A355CIC5-F1
#
_entry.id   AF-A0A355CIC5-F1
#
_cell.length_a   1.000
_cell.length_b   1.000
_cell.length_c   1.000
_cell.angle_alpha   90.00
_cell.angle_beta   90.00
_cell.angle_gamma   90.00
#
_symmetry.space_group_name_H-M   'P 1'
#
loop_
_entity.id
_entity.type
_entity.pdbx_description
1 polymer ?
#
loop_
_entity_poly.entity_id
_entity_poly.type
_entity_poly.pdbx_seq_one_letter_code
_entity_poly.pdbx_strand_id
1 'polypeptide(L)'
;MMSDFKKIVDEVKQVLGIKVADSALGKKKAEKNAKKSIVQRHEQKFDKPLEQLHKATGKLVFGDTNKPLHSIELELWDRDIGTPGDYLGTGITDYNGQFTIYYDPAKAGFLDAPDLELRLLENRISFDRDNQQVSTYRIAYIIKGQDNVKEKAYDFGTCTVPYWLYKPDSHFARLFFSELEGTPDDYSVGRTLQGYDAASGLVPIKAKHVITNTLHPDQPTLPEIQAAYPPNLTIKLDQKNPGYSRSDEYFVSRVLNGMNPCLMKRNKHNPNLFKTAFNWDNYEKDDDHDLNNVEAFFELKGGKLVPTAITVQSRYPDSYLPHSRLKDPVTYTPKDEEKWLQAKRIFRTNSFFAAEMIEHYIKAHLQMEQYTIAVFRNLRKNPVRLILSPHVKSLVNINQRADEVLVSPTIGLVTTNGPLIPASVVQICKESMATYDWKGWKPRQPICESHTFAKITNLYWQVLTEYIDAFFEDYQEEIVKEWGEIHRLSDDIIEHSVAYQPSQPCGSSLDNDYDWYDYNELDKPDIPRTTVNG
;
A
#
# COMPACT_ATOMS: atom_id res chain seq x y z
N MET A 1 6.21 -28.00 -25.19
CA MET A 1 5.04 -28.09 -26.10
C MET A 1 3.70 -27.78 -25.42
N MET A 2 3.19 -28.58 -24.47
CA MET A 2 1.91 -28.26 -23.78
C MET A 2 1.99 -27.00 -22.91
N SER A 3 3.13 -26.78 -22.23
CA SER A 3 3.39 -25.56 -21.44
C SER A 3 3.45 -24.30 -22.33
N ASP A 4 4.15 -24.40 -23.46
CA ASP A 4 4.33 -23.29 -24.42
C ASP A 4 3.01 -22.89 -25.07
N PHE A 5 2.18 -23.87 -25.46
CA PHE A 5 0.84 -23.63 -25.97
C PHE A 5 -0.03 -22.90 -24.94
N LYS A 6 0.00 -23.34 -23.68
CA LYS A 6 -0.73 -22.68 -22.59
C LYS A 6 -0.28 -21.22 -22.42
N LYS A 7 1.04 -20.97 -22.39
CA LYS A 7 1.62 -19.62 -22.27
C LYS A 7 1.14 -18.68 -23.39
N ILE A 8 1.14 -19.16 -24.64
CA ILE A 8 0.63 -18.38 -25.78
C ILE A 8 -0.88 -18.09 -25.63
N VAL A 9 -1.67 -19.10 -25.26
CA VAL A 9 -3.12 -18.94 -25.06
C VAL A 9 -3.42 -17.96 -23.93
N ASP A 10 -2.66 -17.99 -22.84
CA ASP A 10 -2.86 -17.10 -21.69
C ASP A 10 -2.54 -15.64 -22.07
N GLU A 11 -1.49 -15.38 -22.85
CA GLU A 11 -1.19 -14.05 -23.38
C GLU A 11 -2.31 -13.53 -24.30
N VAL A 12 -2.84 -14.36 -25.20
CA VAL A 12 -3.96 -13.99 -26.09
C VAL A 12 -5.23 -13.69 -25.28
N LYS A 13 -5.56 -14.52 -24.29
CA LYS A 13 -6.69 -14.29 -23.38
C LYS A 13 -6.55 -12.98 -22.63
N GLN A 14 -5.35 -12.67 -22.12
CA GLN A 14 -5.09 -11.43 -21.40
C GLN A 14 -5.31 -10.20 -22.29
N VAL A 15 -4.78 -10.21 -23.52
CA VAL A 15 -4.99 -9.13 -24.50
C VAL A 15 -6.48 -8.94 -24.79
N LEU A 16 -7.22 -10.01 -25.10
CA LEU A 16 -8.65 -9.94 -25.38
C LEU A 16 -9.44 -9.41 -24.17
N GLY A 17 -9.15 -9.89 -22.96
CA GLY A 17 -9.80 -9.45 -21.73
C GLY A 17 -9.64 -7.95 -21.49
N ILE A 18 -8.43 -7.42 -21.68
CA ILE A 18 -8.16 -5.99 -21.51
C ILE A 18 -8.85 -5.16 -22.60
N LYS A 19 -8.86 -5.63 -23.85
CA LYS A 19 -9.58 -4.93 -24.94
C LYS A 19 -11.08 -4.88 -24.70
N VAL A 20 -11.67 -5.93 -24.12
CA VAL A 20 -13.08 -5.91 -23.71
C VAL A 20 -13.30 -4.94 -22.54
N ALA A 21 -12.40 -4.92 -21.54
CA ALA A 21 -12.49 -4.02 -20.39
C ALA A 21 -12.39 -2.53 -20.79
N ASP A 22 -11.53 -2.20 -21.76
CA ASP A 22 -11.34 -0.85 -22.30
C ASP A 22 -12.37 -0.46 -23.40
N SER A 23 -13.23 -1.40 -23.82
CA SER A 23 -14.31 -1.11 -24.78
C SER A 23 -15.43 -0.26 -24.17
N ALA A 24 -16.31 0.28 -25.02
CA ALA A 24 -17.52 0.99 -24.57
C ALA A 24 -18.40 0.13 -23.65
N LEU A 25 -18.46 -1.19 -23.88
CA LEU A 25 -19.19 -2.13 -23.03
C LEU A 25 -18.54 -2.26 -21.65
N GLY A 26 -17.21 -2.42 -21.60
CA GLY A 26 -16.46 -2.50 -20.35
C GLY A 26 -16.56 -1.22 -19.53
N LYS A 27 -16.43 -0.06 -20.17
CA LYS A 27 -16.60 1.27 -19.56
C LYS A 27 -17.99 1.45 -18.95
N LYS A 28 -19.05 1.15 -19.72
CA LYS A 28 -20.43 1.21 -19.23
C LYS A 28 -20.68 0.23 -18.06
N LYS A 29 -20.07 -0.95 -18.07
CA LYS A 29 -20.15 -1.93 -16.98
C LYS A 29 -19.51 -1.38 -15.70
N ALA A 30 -18.30 -0.80 -15.79
CA ALA A 30 -17.60 -0.20 -14.65
C ALA A 30 -18.42 0.94 -14.02
N GLU A 31 -18.95 1.86 -14.83
CA GLU A 31 -19.81 2.95 -14.36
C GLU A 31 -21.10 2.43 -13.71
N LYS A 32 -21.76 1.44 -14.31
CA LYS A 32 -22.98 0.85 -13.77
C LYS A 32 -22.73 0.17 -12.42
N ASN A 33 -21.62 -0.55 -12.28
CA ASN A 33 -21.26 -1.20 -11.04
C ASN A 33 -20.99 -0.18 -9.93
N ALA A 34 -20.23 0.89 -10.23
CA ALA A 34 -19.96 1.96 -9.26
C ALA A 34 -21.22 2.72 -8.83
N LYS A 35 -22.21 2.91 -9.72
CA LYS A 35 -23.50 3.51 -9.34
C LYS A 35 -24.37 2.59 -8.49
N LYS A 36 -24.31 1.28 -8.74
CA LYS A 36 -25.10 0.28 -8.01
C LYS A 36 -24.64 0.06 -6.56
N SER A 37 -23.38 0.33 -6.26
CA SER A 37 -22.86 0.20 -4.89
C SER A 37 -23.25 1.36 -3.97
N ILE A 38 -23.75 2.46 -4.55
CA ILE A 38 -24.21 3.64 -3.80
C ILE A 38 -25.65 3.42 -3.36
N VAL A 39 -25.93 3.64 -2.09
CA VAL A 39 -27.28 3.64 -1.52
C VAL A 39 -27.65 5.03 -1.01
N GLN A 40 -28.94 5.33 -1.05
CA GLN A 40 -29.47 6.51 -0.38
C GLN A 40 -29.68 6.19 1.10
N ARG A 41 -29.16 7.04 1.97
CA ARG A 41 -29.43 6.97 3.41
C ARG A 41 -30.83 7.47 3.69
N HIS A 42 -31.57 6.73 4.49
CA HIS A 42 -32.89 7.15 4.96
C HIS A 42 -32.77 8.01 6.22
N GLU A 43 -33.65 9.00 6.34
CA GLU A 43 -33.78 9.78 7.56
C GLU A 43 -34.77 9.09 8.52
N GLN A 44 -34.48 9.14 9.81
CA GLN A 44 -35.47 8.75 10.81
C GLN A 44 -36.61 9.76 10.84
N LYS A 45 -37.83 9.30 10.56
CA LYS A 45 -39.06 10.08 10.77
C LYS A 45 -40.06 9.24 11.54
N PHE A 46 -40.47 9.75 12.69
CA PHE A 46 -41.48 9.14 13.54
C PHE A 46 -42.78 9.90 13.39
N ASP A 47 -43.80 9.24 12.85
CA ASP A 47 -45.16 9.78 12.76
C ASP A 47 -45.99 9.45 14.02
N LYS A 48 -45.38 8.74 14.98
CA LYS A 48 -45.96 8.27 16.23
C LYS A 48 -45.00 8.51 17.42
N PRO A 49 -45.50 8.66 18.66
CA PRO A 49 -44.68 8.70 19.87
C PRO A 49 -43.81 7.43 20.02
N LEU A 50 -42.62 7.56 20.61
CA LEU A 50 -41.66 6.45 20.80
C LEU A 50 -42.28 5.26 21.57
N GLU A 51 -43.21 5.53 22.48
CA GLU A 51 -43.89 4.50 23.27
C GLU A 51 -44.83 3.63 22.44
N GLN A 52 -45.25 4.10 21.26
CA GLN A 52 -46.10 3.38 20.31
C GLN A 52 -45.29 2.61 19.27
N LEU A 53 -43.98 2.83 19.20
CA LEU A 53 -43.08 2.15 18.28
C LEU A 53 -42.57 0.84 18.87
N HIS A 54 -42.12 -0.03 17.97
CA HIS A 54 -41.30 -1.18 18.32
C HIS A 54 -39.84 -0.76 18.40
N LYS A 55 -39.01 -1.58 19.04
CA LYS A 55 -37.56 -1.38 19.08
C LYS A 55 -36.80 -2.64 18.72
N ALA A 56 -35.72 -2.47 17.97
CA ALA A 56 -34.70 -3.47 17.74
C ALA A 56 -33.43 -3.08 18.49
N THR A 57 -32.86 -3.99 19.26
CA THR A 57 -31.60 -3.79 20.00
C THR A 57 -30.56 -4.81 19.60
N GLY A 58 -29.31 -4.56 20.00
CA GLY A 58 -28.25 -5.54 19.87
C GLY A 58 -26.88 -4.91 20.11
N LYS A 59 -25.85 -5.71 19.87
CA LYS A 59 -24.45 -5.30 19.93
C LYS A 59 -23.70 -5.82 18.72
N LEU A 60 -22.91 -4.96 18.08
CA LEU A 60 -22.04 -5.33 16.97
C LEU A 60 -20.59 -5.38 17.42
N VAL A 61 -19.88 -6.41 17.00
CA VAL A 61 -18.44 -6.57 17.23
C VAL A 61 -17.72 -6.94 15.94
N PHE A 62 -16.44 -6.55 15.83
CA PHE A 62 -15.60 -6.98 14.71
C PHE A 62 -15.40 -8.50 14.72
N GLY A 63 -15.47 -9.12 13.54
CA GLY A 63 -15.38 -10.58 13.39
C GLY A 63 -14.01 -11.18 13.71
N ASP A 64 -12.94 -10.38 13.69
CA ASP A 64 -11.56 -10.82 13.99
C ASP A 64 -11.18 -10.61 15.46
N THR A 65 -11.50 -9.44 16.03
CA THR A 65 -11.03 -9.04 17.37
C THR A 65 -12.09 -9.16 18.46
N ASN A 66 -13.36 -9.35 18.11
CA ASN A 66 -14.52 -9.24 19.02
C ASN A 66 -14.63 -7.90 19.77
N LYS A 67 -13.85 -6.89 19.37
CA LYS A 67 -13.99 -5.53 19.89
C LYS A 67 -15.30 -4.90 19.40
N PRO A 68 -15.88 -3.94 20.14
CA PRO A 68 -17.04 -3.18 19.71
C PRO A 68 -16.89 -2.56 18.31
N LEU A 69 -17.87 -2.76 17.42
CA LEU A 69 -17.97 -2.02 16.17
C LEU A 69 -18.69 -0.70 16.43
N HIS A 70 -17.93 0.32 16.83
CA HIS A 70 -18.44 1.60 17.32
C HIS A 70 -18.81 2.58 16.21
N SER A 71 -19.76 3.49 16.52
CA SER A 71 -20.13 4.63 15.68
C SER A 71 -20.57 4.29 14.24
N ILE A 72 -20.98 3.04 13.96
CA ILE A 72 -21.40 2.64 12.60
C ILE A 72 -22.89 2.92 12.41
N GLU A 73 -23.25 3.45 11.25
CA GLU A 73 -24.64 3.70 10.89
C GLU A 73 -25.36 2.40 10.55
N LEU A 74 -26.63 2.32 10.96
CA LEU A 74 -27.48 1.16 10.79
C LEU A 74 -28.82 1.57 10.17
N GLU A 75 -29.35 0.70 9.32
CA GLU A 75 -30.75 0.74 8.91
C GLU A 75 -31.41 -0.61 9.19
N LEU A 76 -32.61 -0.57 9.76
CA LEU A 76 -33.48 -1.71 9.93
C LEU A 76 -34.47 -1.74 8.77
N TRP A 77 -34.61 -2.90 8.16
CA TRP A 77 -35.45 -3.17 7.01
C TRP A 77 -36.34 -4.37 7.29
N ASP A 78 -37.47 -4.40 6.60
CA ASP A 78 -38.27 -5.57 6.37
C ASP A 78 -37.79 -6.26 5.09
N ARG A 79 -37.62 -7.58 5.12
CA ARG A 79 -37.02 -8.34 4.04
C ARG A 79 -38.06 -9.22 3.34
N ASP A 80 -38.55 -8.72 2.22
CA ASP A 80 -39.47 -9.48 1.38
C ASP A 80 -38.80 -10.40 0.36
N ILE A 81 -39.38 -11.59 0.16
CA ILE A 81 -38.96 -12.49 -0.90
C ILE A 81 -39.60 -12.05 -2.22
N GLY A 82 -38.79 -11.52 -3.15
CA GLY A 82 -39.20 -11.23 -4.52
C GLY A 82 -39.71 -9.81 -4.77
N THR A 83 -39.77 -8.96 -3.74
CA THR A 83 -39.96 -7.50 -3.82
C THR A 83 -38.79 -6.77 -3.16
N PRO A 84 -38.58 -5.48 -3.46
CA PRO A 84 -37.64 -4.66 -2.69
C PRO A 84 -38.16 -4.58 -1.25
N GLY A 85 -37.32 -4.90 -0.27
CA GLY A 85 -37.68 -4.79 1.15
C GLY A 85 -38.00 -3.35 1.57
N ASP A 86 -38.74 -3.19 2.67
CA ASP A 86 -39.23 -1.90 3.17
C ASP A 86 -38.36 -1.32 4.31
N TYR A 87 -38.11 -0.01 4.28
CA TYR A 87 -37.34 0.66 5.34
C TYR A 87 -38.17 0.87 6.61
N LEU A 88 -37.62 0.45 7.76
CA LEU A 88 -38.31 0.51 9.05
C LEU A 88 -37.76 1.60 9.98
N GLY A 89 -36.44 1.79 10.02
CA GLY A 89 -35.79 2.78 10.88
C GLY A 89 -34.26 2.80 10.74
N THR A 90 -33.59 3.75 11.39
CA THR A 90 -32.15 3.91 11.41
C THR A 90 -31.63 4.11 12.83
N GLY A 91 -30.36 3.80 13.03
CA GLY A 91 -29.66 4.04 14.28
C GLY A 91 -28.15 4.08 14.08
N ILE A 92 -27.43 4.17 15.19
CA ILE A 92 -25.97 4.16 15.21
C ILE A 92 -25.52 3.34 16.42
N THR A 93 -24.39 2.64 16.29
CA THR A 93 -23.78 1.99 17.45
C THR A 93 -23.10 3.00 18.37
N ASP A 94 -23.15 2.77 19.66
CA ASP A 94 -22.34 3.48 20.65
C ASP A 94 -20.89 2.96 20.67
N TYR A 95 -20.05 3.50 21.57
CA TYR A 95 -18.66 3.05 21.75
C TYR A 95 -18.50 1.61 22.25
N ASN A 96 -19.58 1.02 22.77
CA ASN A 96 -19.64 -0.38 23.18
C ASN A 96 -20.25 -1.27 22.09
N GLY A 97 -20.52 -0.71 20.90
CA GLY A 97 -21.10 -1.42 19.76
C GLY A 97 -22.60 -1.66 19.92
N GLN A 98 -23.22 -1.14 20.97
CA GLN A 98 -24.64 -1.34 21.26
C GLN A 98 -25.48 -0.40 20.42
N PHE A 99 -26.65 -0.86 20.00
CA PHE A 99 -27.61 -0.03 19.26
C PHE A 99 -29.04 -0.22 19.78
N THR A 100 -29.86 0.79 19.52
CA THR A 100 -31.31 0.73 19.66
C THR A 100 -31.92 1.48 18.47
N ILE A 101 -32.73 0.78 17.68
CA ILE A 101 -33.45 1.35 16.54
C ILE A 101 -34.93 1.27 16.84
N TYR A 102 -35.61 2.40 16.80
CA TYR A 102 -37.06 2.44 16.92
C TYR A 102 -37.68 2.35 15.53
N TYR A 103 -38.72 1.54 15.39
CA TYR A 103 -39.38 1.32 14.10
C TYR A 103 -40.88 1.11 14.24
N ASP A 104 -41.61 1.41 13.16
CA ASP A 104 -43.05 1.17 13.08
C ASP A 104 -43.28 -0.10 12.25
N PRO A 105 -43.78 -1.21 12.84
CA PRO A 105 -44.02 -2.44 12.08
C PRO A 105 -45.09 -2.25 11.00
N ALA A 106 -45.94 -1.21 11.08
CA ALA A 106 -46.91 -0.91 10.02
C ALA A 106 -46.26 -0.49 8.69
N LYS A 107 -44.94 -0.21 8.68
CA LYS A 107 -44.17 0.09 7.47
C LYS A 107 -43.70 -1.17 6.71
N ALA A 108 -43.91 -2.35 7.28
CA ALA A 108 -43.63 -3.68 6.70
C ALA A 108 -44.67 -4.13 5.64
N GLY A 109 -45.59 -3.26 5.23
CA GLY A 109 -46.68 -3.63 4.31
C GLY A 109 -47.97 -4.13 5.00
N PHE A 110 -48.98 -4.44 4.18
CA PHE A 110 -50.34 -4.71 4.64
C PHE A 110 -50.51 -6.15 5.16
N LEU A 111 -50.82 -6.28 6.46
CA LEU A 111 -51.02 -7.55 7.19
C LEU A 111 -49.75 -8.37 7.45
N ASP A 112 -48.57 -7.80 7.23
CA ASP A 112 -47.30 -8.48 7.48
C ASP A 112 -46.72 -8.17 8.87
N ALA A 113 -46.05 -9.17 9.45
CA ALA A 113 -45.18 -8.96 10.59
C ALA A 113 -43.74 -8.95 10.05
N PRO A 114 -42.93 -7.92 10.34
CA PRO A 114 -41.68 -7.72 9.62
C PRO A 114 -40.70 -8.87 9.79
N ASP A 115 -40.08 -9.24 8.67
CA ASP A 115 -38.92 -10.11 8.56
C ASP A 115 -37.65 -9.26 8.67
N LEU A 116 -37.13 -9.10 9.89
CA LEU A 116 -36.12 -8.09 10.17
C LEU A 116 -34.79 -8.35 9.46
N GLU A 117 -34.23 -7.29 8.88
CA GLU A 117 -32.89 -7.26 8.30
C GLU A 117 -32.16 -6.00 8.77
N LEU A 118 -30.98 -6.17 9.35
CA LEU A 118 -30.14 -5.07 9.80
C LEU A 118 -29.02 -4.82 8.78
N ARG A 119 -29.02 -3.63 8.18
CA ARG A 119 -28.02 -3.19 7.21
C ARG A 119 -27.03 -2.25 7.88
N LEU A 120 -25.76 -2.54 7.75
CA LEU A 120 -24.67 -1.66 8.18
C LEU A 120 -24.31 -0.75 7.02
N LEU A 121 -24.29 0.56 7.28
CA LEU A 121 -23.91 1.55 6.31
C LEU A 121 -22.53 2.11 6.64
N GLU A 122 -21.73 2.26 5.60
CA GLU A 122 -20.52 3.05 5.64
C GLU A 122 -20.58 4.13 4.56
N ASN A 123 -19.79 5.19 4.73
CA ASN A 123 -19.79 6.32 3.82
C ASN A 123 -18.40 6.72 3.38
N ARG A 124 -18.35 7.45 2.27
CA ARG A 124 -17.22 8.31 1.91
C ARG A 124 -17.67 9.76 2.01
N ILE A 125 -16.78 10.62 2.50
CA ILE A 125 -17.03 12.06 2.60
C ILE A 125 -16.31 12.73 1.42
N SER A 126 -17.03 13.61 0.75
CA SER A 126 -16.54 14.50 -0.30
C SER A 126 -16.95 15.93 0.02
N PHE A 127 -16.43 16.92 -0.72
CA PHE A 127 -16.82 18.31 -0.58
C PHE A 127 -17.48 18.79 -1.86
N ASP A 128 -18.60 19.49 -1.74
CA ASP A 128 -19.27 20.11 -2.88
C ASP A 128 -18.61 21.44 -3.29
N ARG A 129 -19.28 22.19 -4.17
CA ARG A 129 -18.76 23.46 -4.70
C ARG A 129 -18.70 24.58 -3.68
N ASP A 130 -19.48 24.47 -2.60
CA ASP A 130 -19.55 25.44 -1.50
C ASP A 130 -18.73 24.95 -0.29
N ASN A 131 -17.84 23.97 -0.51
CA ASN A 131 -16.99 23.33 0.48
C ASN A 131 -17.78 22.67 1.63
N GLN A 132 -19.02 22.24 1.38
CA GLN A 132 -19.83 21.51 2.34
C GLN A 132 -19.62 20.00 2.22
N GLN A 133 -19.65 19.31 3.36
CA GLN A 133 -19.46 17.86 3.40
C GLN A 133 -20.65 17.12 2.77
N VAL A 134 -20.36 16.20 1.86
CA VAL A 134 -21.31 15.32 1.20
C VAL A 134 -20.94 13.87 1.46
N SER A 135 -21.82 13.14 2.16
CA SER A 135 -21.68 11.72 2.43
C SER A 135 -22.31 10.87 1.33
N THR A 136 -21.54 9.94 0.77
CA THR A 136 -22.01 8.91 -0.16
C THR A 136 -21.96 7.56 0.53
N TYR A 137 -23.11 6.89 0.65
CA TYR A 137 -23.26 5.68 1.45
C TYR A 137 -23.19 4.41 0.60
N ARG A 138 -22.71 3.32 1.21
CA ARG A 138 -22.78 1.95 0.69
C ARG A 138 -23.16 1.00 1.83
N ILE A 139 -23.74 -0.14 1.47
CA ILE A 139 -23.98 -1.22 2.42
C ILE A 139 -22.65 -1.93 2.67
N ALA A 140 -22.17 -1.90 3.91
CA ALA A 140 -20.97 -2.60 4.35
C ALA A 140 -21.26 -4.07 4.65
N TYR A 141 -22.40 -4.36 5.29
CA TYR A 141 -22.80 -5.72 5.65
C TYR A 141 -24.31 -5.81 5.92
N ILE A 142 -24.86 -7.02 5.83
CA ILE A 142 -26.28 -7.30 6.09
C ILE A 142 -26.38 -8.47 7.08
N ILE A 143 -27.12 -8.26 8.16
CA ILE A 143 -27.44 -9.27 9.17
C ILE A 143 -28.92 -9.62 9.04
N LYS A 144 -29.20 -10.91 8.85
CA LYS A 144 -30.57 -11.43 8.82
C LYS A 144 -31.06 -11.63 10.25
N GLY A 145 -32.14 -10.93 10.60
CA GLY A 145 -32.88 -11.12 11.84
C GLY A 145 -33.93 -12.23 11.72
N GLN A 146 -34.83 -12.26 12.70
CA GLN A 146 -35.94 -13.19 12.76
C GLN A 146 -37.07 -12.75 11.82
N ASP A 147 -37.77 -13.75 11.29
CA ASP A 147 -38.95 -13.59 10.45
C ASP A 147 -40.21 -13.43 11.32
N ASN A 148 -41.21 -12.67 10.86
CA ASN A 148 -42.52 -12.50 11.48
C ASN A 148 -42.47 -11.93 12.91
N VAL A 149 -41.66 -10.89 13.14
CA VAL A 149 -41.46 -10.30 14.48
C VAL A 149 -42.72 -9.56 14.94
N LYS A 150 -43.27 -9.97 16.09
CA LYS A 150 -44.49 -9.38 16.68
C LYS A 150 -44.23 -8.74 18.03
N GLU A 151 -43.07 -9.03 18.61
CA GLU A 151 -42.62 -8.50 19.88
C GLU A 151 -42.35 -7.01 19.77
N LYS A 152 -42.75 -6.26 20.81
CA LYS A 152 -42.49 -4.82 20.90
C LYS A 152 -40.99 -4.50 21.02
N ALA A 153 -40.19 -5.45 21.50
CA ALA A 153 -38.76 -5.37 21.58
C ALA A 153 -38.14 -6.65 21.02
N TYR A 154 -37.36 -6.51 19.96
CA TYR A 154 -36.57 -7.58 19.37
C TYR A 154 -35.09 -7.34 19.65
N ASP A 155 -34.36 -8.38 20.05
CA ASP A 155 -32.93 -8.29 20.31
C ASP A 155 -32.16 -9.19 19.35
N PHE A 156 -31.28 -8.58 18.56
CA PHE A 156 -30.33 -9.29 17.70
C PHE A 156 -29.24 -9.99 18.51
N GLY A 157 -29.10 -9.66 19.80
CA GLY A 157 -28.01 -10.15 20.65
C GLY A 157 -26.68 -9.54 20.23
N THR A 158 -25.58 -10.29 20.44
CA THR A 158 -24.25 -9.89 19.95
C THR A 158 -23.99 -10.51 18.58
N CYS A 159 -23.85 -9.70 17.55
CA CYS A 159 -23.53 -10.12 16.19
C CYS A 159 -22.08 -9.78 15.84
N THR A 160 -21.37 -10.74 15.24
CA THR A 160 -20.03 -10.53 14.67
C THR A 160 -20.16 -10.03 13.23
N VAL A 161 -19.32 -9.06 12.87
CA VAL A 161 -19.37 -8.40 11.55
C VAL A 161 -18.00 -8.49 10.89
N PRO A 162 -17.89 -9.03 9.65
CA PRO A 162 -16.64 -9.10 8.90
C PRO A 162 -16.26 -7.74 8.29
N TYR A 163 -16.16 -6.70 9.12
CA TYR A 163 -15.88 -5.33 8.67
C TYR A 163 -14.37 -5.07 8.68
N TRP A 164 -13.77 -4.90 7.50
CA TRP A 164 -12.34 -4.62 7.34
C TRP A 164 -11.45 -5.59 8.13
N LEU A 165 -11.59 -6.89 7.85
CA LEU A 165 -10.91 -7.95 8.58
C LEU A 165 -9.40 -7.93 8.34
N TYR A 166 -8.60 -8.15 9.38
CA TYR A 166 -7.19 -8.48 9.20
C TYR A 166 -7.02 -9.89 8.63
N LYS A 167 -6.04 -10.07 7.75
CA LYS A 167 -5.68 -11.36 7.16
C LYS A 167 -4.95 -12.22 8.19
N PRO A 168 -5.56 -13.32 8.69
CA PRO A 168 -5.04 -14.06 9.85
C PRO A 168 -3.69 -14.73 9.58
N ASP A 169 -3.45 -15.15 8.34
CA ASP A 169 -2.22 -15.85 7.94
C ASP A 169 -1.14 -14.91 7.38
N SER A 170 -1.33 -13.59 7.48
CA SER A 170 -0.32 -12.63 7.03
C SER A 170 0.70 -12.34 8.12
N HIS A 171 1.97 -12.21 7.74
CA HIS A 171 3.01 -11.70 8.62
C HIS A 171 2.89 -10.18 8.88
N PHE A 172 1.99 -9.51 8.16
CA PHE A 172 1.82 -8.05 8.18
C PHE A 172 0.34 -7.74 8.38
N ALA A 173 0.04 -6.57 8.98
CA ALA A 173 -1.32 -6.05 9.06
C ALA A 173 -1.88 -5.74 7.64
N ARG A 174 -2.54 -6.73 7.05
CA ARG A 174 -3.11 -6.68 5.69
C ARG A 174 -4.58 -6.99 5.68
N LEU A 175 -5.31 -6.44 4.71
CA LEU A 175 -6.75 -6.62 4.63
C LEU A 175 -7.08 -8.01 4.10
N PHE A 176 -8.09 -8.64 4.69
CA PHE A 176 -8.72 -9.84 4.17
C PHE A 176 -10.05 -9.48 3.49
N PHE A 177 -10.14 -9.77 2.20
CA PHE A 177 -11.38 -9.78 1.45
C PHE A 177 -11.29 -10.80 0.32
N SER A 178 -12.39 -11.49 0.02
CA SER A 178 -12.45 -12.42 -1.10
C SER A 178 -12.84 -11.71 -2.40
N GLU A 179 -12.45 -12.27 -3.55
CA GLU A 179 -12.91 -11.76 -4.85
C GLU A 179 -14.44 -11.83 -5.01
N LEU A 180 -15.09 -12.76 -4.28
CA LEU A 180 -16.55 -12.95 -4.30
C LEU A 180 -17.28 -11.85 -3.53
N GLU A 181 -16.74 -11.43 -2.38
CA GLU A 181 -17.30 -10.33 -1.57
C GLU A 181 -16.97 -8.97 -2.17
N GLY A 182 -15.87 -8.88 -2.92
CA GLY A 182 -15.36 -7.63 -3.47
C GLY A 182 -14.62 -6.81 -2.43
N THR A 183 -13.97 -5.73 -2.88
CA THR A 183 -13.23 -4.85 -1.98
C THR A 183 -14.17 -3.92 -1.22
N PRO A 184 -13.93 -3.72 0.10
CA PRO A 184 -14.65 -2.70 0.86
C PRO A 184 -14.14 -1.29 0.53
N ASP A 185 -13.24 -1.05 -0.43
CA ASP A 185 -12.79 0.31 -0.76
C ASP A 185 -12.36 0.48 -2.21
N ASP A 186 -13.26 0.19 -3.14
CA ASP A 186 -12.97 0.16 -4.57
C ASP A 186 -12.39 1.47 -5.13
N TYR A 187 -11.62 1.35 -6.20
CA TYR A 187 -11.08 2.48 -6.94
C TYR A 187 -12.19 3.40 -7.46
N SER A 188 -11.83 4.66 -7.69
CA SER A 188 -12.68 5.51 -8.52
C SER A 188 -12.77 4.97 -9.94
N VAL A 189 -13.92 5.17 -10.60
CA VAL A 189 -14.11 4.76 -12.00
C VAL A 189 -13.01 5.33 -12.88
N GLY A 190 -12.62 6.59 -12.69
CA GLY A 190 -11.52 7.22 -13.44
C GLY A 190 -10.20 6.44 -13.31
N ARG A 191 -9.82 6.03 -12.09
CA ARG A 191 -8.62 5.21 -11.85
C ARG A 191 -8.71 3.84 -12.52
N THR A 192 -9.87 3.21 -12.49
CA THR A 192 -10.11 1.91 -13.15
C THR A 192 -9.99 2.03 -14.67
N LEU A 193 -10.64 3.03 -15.27
CA LEU A 193 -10.62 3.25 -16.71
C LEU A 193 -9.23 3.63 -17.22
N GLN A 194 -8.49 4.49 -16.52
CA GLN A 194 -7.10 4.80 -16.86
C GLN A 194 -6.20 3.56 -16.78
N GLY A 195 -6.45 2.67 -15.81
CA GLY A 195 -5.73 1.41 -15.69
C GLY A 195 -5.94 0.50 -16.91
N TYR A 196 -7.19 0.37 -17.37
CA TYR A 196 -7.50 -0.40 -18.58
C TYR A 196 -6.95 0.23 -19.86
N ASP A 197 -7.02 1.55 -20.00
CA ASP A 197 -6.45 2.27 -21.15
C ASP A 197 -4.93 2.07 -21.26
N ALA A 198 -4.20 2.27 -20.16
CA ALA A 198 -2.76 2.04 -20.11
C ALA A 198 -2.40 0.58 -20.43
N ALA A 199 -3.12 -0.38 -19.84
CA ALA A 199 -2.90 -1.81 -20.10
C ALA A 199 -3.25 -2.18 -21.56
N SER A 200 -4.28 -1.57 -22.14
CA SER A 200 -4.71 -1.76 -23.54
C SER A 200 -3.64 -1.34 -24.53
N GLY A 201 -2.84 -0.33 -24.19
CA GLY A 201 -1.67 0.09 -24.97
C GLY A 201 -0.44 -0.81 -24.81
N LEU A 202 -0.15 -1.28 -23.59
CA LEU A 202 1.13 -1.92 -23.27
C LEU A 202 1.10 -3.46 -23.28
N VAL A 203 -0.01 -4.09 -22.87
CA VAL A 203 -0.09 -5.56 -22.79
C VAL A 203 0.05 -6.25 -24.15
N PRO A 204 -0.50 -5.73 -25.27
CA PRO A 204 -0.26 -6.34 -26.58
C PRO A 204 1.22 -6.37 -26.98
N ILE A 205 2.00 -5.35 -26.62
CA ILE A 205 3.45 -5.29 -26.89
C ILE A 205 4.16 -6.39 -26.10
N LYS A 206 3.87 -6.49 -24.80
CA LYS A 206 4.40 -7.55 -23.93
C LYS A 206 4.03 -8.94 -24.45
N ALA A 207 2.76 -9.15 -24.79
CA ALA A 207 2.26 -10.42 -25.30
C ALA A 207 3.00 -10.85 -26.58
N LYS A 208 3.22 -9.91 -27.52
CA LYS A 208 4.01 -10.18 -28.72
C LYS A 208 5.41 -10.70 -28.37
N HIS A 209 6.13 -10.04 -27.46
CA HIS A 209 7.47 -10.48 -27.07
C HIS A 209 7.46 -11.84 -26.37
N VAL A 210 6.51 -12.07 -25.46
CA VAL A 210 6.38 -13.36 -24.76
C VAL A 210 6.09 -14.49 -25.74
N ILE A 211 5.19 -14.28 -26.71
CA ILE A 211 4.87 -15.27 -27.75
C ILE A 211 6.11 -15.50 -28.64
N THR A 212 6.78 -14.45 -29.09
CA THR A 212 8.01 -14.57 -29.89
C THR A 212 9.08 -15.37 -29.14
N ASN A 213 9.35 -15.08 -27.87
CA ASN A 213 10.30 -15.82 -27.04
C ASN A 213 9.89 -17.27 -26.80
N THR A 214 8.59 -17.54 -26.72
CA THR A 214 8.09 -18.91 -26.55
C THR A 214 8.30 -19.75 -27.81
N LEU A 215 8.29 -19.12 -28.99
CA LEU A 215 8.55 -19.78 -30.27
C LEU A 215 10.05 -19.83 -30.61
N HIS A 216 10.79 -18.81 -30.20
CA HIS A 216 12.21 -18.59 -30.49
C HIS A 216 12.90 -18.03 -29.24
N PRO A 217 13.52 -18.87 -28.40
CA PRO A 217 14.07 -18.44 -27.10
C PRO A 217 15.11 -17.30 -27.15
N ASP A 218 15.81 -17.13 -28.27
CA ASP A 218 16.80 -16.06 -28.46
C ASP A 218 16.20 -14.77 -29.06
N GLN A 219 14.87 -14.69 -29.21
CA GLN A 219 14.15 -13.54 -29.77
C GLN A 219 12.98 -13.12 -28.87
N PRO A 220 12.55 -11.85 -28.92
CA PRO A 220 13.17 -10.72 -29.63
C PRO A 220 14.45 -10.24 -28.94
N THR A 221 15.32 -9.58 -29.70
CA THR A 221 16.55 -8.99 -29.16
C THR A 221 16.23 -7.81 -28.23
N LEU A 222 17.15 -7.48 -27.30
CA LEU A 222 16.97 -6.32 -26.41
C LEU A 222 16.70 -4.99 -27.15
N PRO A 223 17.38 -4.66 -28.27
CA PRO A 223 17.05 -3.48 -29.05
C PRO A 223 15.62 -3.49 -29.63
N GLU A 224 15.14 -4.65 -30.10
CA GLU A 224 13.77 -4.79 -30.62
C GLU A 224 12.74 -4.63 -29.50
N ILE A 225 12.99 -5.24 -28.34
CA ILE A 225 12.14 -5.06 -27.15
C ILE A 225 12.09 -3.58 -26.79
N GLN A 226 13.25 -2.92 -26.68
CA GLN A 226 13.33 -1.52 -26.26
C GLN A 226 12.64 -0.57 -27.26
N ALA A 227 12.78 -0.83 -28.56
CA ALA A 227 12.17 -0.02 -29.62
C ALA A 227 10.64 -0.16 -29.70
N ALA A 228 10.09 -1.29 -29.23
CA ALA A 228 8.65 -1.52 -29.22
C ALA A 228 7.93 -0.76 -28.09
N TYR A 229 8.63 -0.32 -27.04
CA TYR A 229 8.06 0.47 -25.94
C TYR A 229 8.36 1.98 -26.11
N PRO A 230 7.50 2.86 -25.57
CA PRO A 230 7.79 4.30 -25.53
C PRO A 230 9.13 4.61 -24.84
N PRO A 231 9.93 5.58 -25.34
CA PRO A 231 11.23 5.87 -24.78
C PRO A 231 11.12 6.46 -23.36
N ASN A 232 11.93 5.93 -22.45
CA ASN A 232 12.04 6.44 -21.08
C ASN A 232 12.92 7.72 -21.02
N LEU A 233 13.08 8.28 -19.81
CA LEU A 233 13.87 9.49 -19.59
C LEU A 233 15.32 9.34 -20.06
N THR A 234 16.00 8.25 -19.70
CA THR A 234 17.43 8.07 -20.02
C THR A 234 17.68 7.94 -21.53
N ILE A 235 16.77 7.29 -22.27
CA ILE A 235 16.85 7.24 -23.74
C ILE A 235 16.72 8.65 -24.31
N LYS A 236 15.74 9.44 -23.86
CA LYS A 236 15.54 10.82 -24.32
C LYS A 236 16.73 11.73 -24.00
N LEU A 237 17.36 11.52 -22.84
CA LEU A 237 18.57 12.26 -22.46
C LEU A 237 19.75 11.89 -23.34
N ASP A 238 20.00 10.60 -23.57
CA ASP A 238 21.13 10.14 -24.40
C ASP A 238 20.93 10.46 -25.89
N GLN A 239 19.67 10.59 -26.37
CA GLN A 239 19.39 11.11 -27.71
C GLN A 239 19.81 12.57 -27.89
N LYS A 240 19.76 13.38 -26.82
CA LYS A 240 20.14 14.80 -26.84
C LYS A 240 21.62 15.02 -26.53
N ASN A 241 22.15 14.25 -25.57
CA ASN A 241 23.53 14.31 -25.13
C ASN A 241 24.08 12.87 -24.98
N PRO A 242 24.66 12.30 -26.05
CA PRO A 242 25.10 10.91 -26.09
C PRO A 242 25.97 10.53 -24.89
N GLY A 243 25.56 9.48 -24.18
CA GLY A 243 26.29 8.95 -23.02
C GLY A 243 26.07 9.70 -21.71
N TYR A 244 25.29 10.78 -21.68
CA TYR A 244 25.06 11.56 -20.46
C TYR A 244 24.50 10.70 -19.32
N SER A 245 23.56 9.80 -19.58
CA SER A 245 22.99 8.93 -18.54
C SER A 245 24.01 7.92 -17.96
N ARG A 246 25.20 7.81 -18.57
CA ARG A 246 26.31 6.96 -18.11
C ARG A 246 27.42 7.76 -17.41
N SER A 247 27.35 9.08 -17.43
CA SER A 247 28.31 9.99 -16.77
C SER A 247 28.33 9.82 -15.24
N ASP A 248 29.39 10.31 -14.60
CA ASP A 248 29.52 10.32 -13.14
C ASP A 248 28.56 11.32 -12.49
N GLU A 249 28.34 12.46 -13.16
CA GLU A 249 27.42 13.51 -12.73
C GLU A 249 25.99 12.97 -12.66
N TYR A 250 25.55 12.26 -13.71
CA TYR A 250 24.22 11.67 -13.72
C TYR A 250 24.11 10.51 -12.72
N PHE A 251 25.16 9.71 -12.55
CA PHE A 251 25.21 8.65 -11.54
C PHE A 251 24.98 9.22 -10.13
N VAL A 252 25.73 10.25 -9.72
CA VAL A 252 25.54 10.93 -8.43
C VAL A 252 24.14 11.52 -8.31
N SER A 253 23.64 12.17 -9.37
CA SER A 253 22.29 12.72 -9.36
C SER A 253 21.21 11.66 -9.12
N ARG A 254 21.38 10.44 -9.65
CA ARG A 254 20.43 9.34 -9.43
C ARG A 254 20.65 8.63 -8.10
N VAL A 255 21.84 8.65 -7.52
CA VAL A 255 22.07 8.18 -6.14
C VAL A 255 21.35 9.09 -5.13
N LEU A 256 21.44 10.41 -5.32
CA LEU A 256 20.81 11.38 -4.43
C LEU A 256 19.29 11.50 -4.63
N ASN A 257 18.84 11.51 -5.89
CA ASN A 257 17.48 11.94 -6.25
C ASN A 257 16.77 10.92 -7.16
N GLY A 258 17.24 9.68 -7.14
CA GLY A 258 16.73 8.62 -7.99
C GLY A 258 15.38 8.08 -7.55
N MET A 259 15.03 6.92 -8.11
CA MET A 259 13.94 6.10 -7.57
C MET A 259 14.29 5.59 -6.16
N ASN A 260 15.56 5.25 -5.93
CA ASN A 260 16.12 5.01 -4.61
C ASN A 260 17.00 6.21 -4.22
N PRO A 261 16.44 7.24 -3.57
CA PRO A 261 17.24 8.31 -3.00
C PRO A 261 18.02 7.75 -1.80
N CYS A 262 19.28 7.36 -2.03
CA CYS A 262 20.09 6.68 -1.03
C CYS A 262 20.31 7.54 0.21
N LEU A 263 19.98 7.02 1.40
CA LEU A 263 20.47 7.60 2.65
C LEU A 263 21.95 7.22 2.77
N MET A 264 22.84 8.20 2.78
CA MET A 264 24.27 7.92 2.75
C MET A 264 24.81 7.69 4.17
N LYS A 265 25.98 7.07 4.25
CA LYS A 265 26.83 7.16 5.44
C LYS A 265 27.92 8.21 5.22
N ARG A 266 28.25 8.98 6.26
CA ARG A 266 29.33 9.97 6.30
C ARG A 266 30.49 9.42 7.14
N ASN A 267 31.72 9.66 6.70
CA ASN A 267 32.89 9.24 7.46
C ASN A 267 33.01 10.06 8.75
N LYS A 268 33.31 9.39 9.86
CA LYS A 268 33.42 9.98 11.21
C LYS A 268 34.65 10.87 11.38
N HIS A 269 35.69 10.64 10.58
CA HIS A 269 36.97 11.35 10.67
C HIS A 269 37.16 12.39 9.55
N ASN A 270 36.55 12.19 8.39
CA ASN A 270 36.57 13.13 7.27
C ASN A 270 35.15 13.46 6.81
N PRO A 271 34.59 14.62 7.18
CA PRO A 271 33.21 14.97 6.88
C PRO A 271 32.93 15.20 5.38
N ASN A 272 33.94 15.19 4.51
CA ASN A 272 33.73 15.27 3.07
C ASN A 272 33.59 13.90 2.40
N LEU A 273 33.86 12.80 3.11
CA LEU A 273 33.72 11.45 2.56
C LEU A 273 32.37 10.85 2.89
N PHE A 274 31.73 10.30 1.87
CA PHE A 274 30.42 9.65 1.96
C PHE A 274 30.47 8.29 1.27
N LYS A 275 29.60 7.38 1.70
CA LYS A 275 29.36 6.14 0.98
C LYS A 275 27.91 5.69 1.06
N THR A 276 27.54 4.76 0.20
CA THR A 276 26.29 3.99 0.32
C THR A 276 26.58 2.56 -0.11
N ALA A 277 25.90 1.60 0.49
CA ALA A 277 26.17 0.19 0.31
C ALA A 277 24.87 -0.62 0.17
N PHE A 278 24.97 -1.74 -0.54
CA PHE A 278 23.96 -2.79 -0.56
C PHE A 278 24.68 -4.12 -0.29
N ASN A 279 24.25 -4.82 0.76
CA ASN A 279 24.80 -6.11 1.17
C ASN A 279 23.65 -7.11 1.27
N TRP A 280 23.88 -8.29 0.69
CA TRP A 280 22.87 -9.33 0.54
C TRP A 280 23.29 -10.65 1.19
N ASP A 281 24.26 -10.63 2.10
CA ASP A 281 24.81 -11.84 2.72
C ASP A 281 23.74 -12.63 3.49
N ASN A 282 22.77 -11.94 4.09
CA ASN A 282 21.68 -12.54 4.86
C ASN A 282 20.61 -13.23 4.01
N TYR A 283 20.67 -13.10 2.68
CA TYR A 283 19.59 -13.52 1.79
C TYR A 283 20.04 -14.64 0.86
N GLU A 284 19.13 -15.57 0.61
CA GLU A 284 19.33 -16.65 -0.35
C GLU A 284 19.12 -16.14 -1.78
N LYS A 285 20.13 -16.39 -2.62
CA LYS A 285 20.18 -16.07 -4.05
C LYS A 285 19.37 -17.09 -4.85
N ASP A 286 18.74 -16.65 -5.93
CA ASP A 286 18.16 -17.56 -6.92
C ASP A 286 19.22 -18.29 -7.77
N ASP A 287 18.77 -19.07 -8.76
CA ASP A 287 19.62 -19.83 -9.68
C ASP A 287 19.84 -19.17 -11.05
N ASP A 288 19.26 -17.99 -11.30
CA ASP A 288 19.32 -17.29 -12.59
C ASP A 288 20.22 -16.04 -12.56
N HIS A 289 20.21 -15.30 -11.45
CA HIS A 289 20.89 -14.01 -11.34
C HIS A 289 22.17 -14.08 -10.50
N ASP A 290 23.07 -13.14 -10.77
CA ASP A 290 24.21 -12.84 -9.90
C ASP A 290 23.77 -11.98 -8.70
N LEU A 291 24.39 -12.21 -7.55
CA LEU A 291 24.19 -11.40 -6.34
C LEU A 291 25.49 -10.71 -5.95
N ASN A 292 25.43 -9.38 -5.81
CA ASN A 292 26.59 -8.52 -5.67
C ASN A 292 26.45 -7.63 -4.45
N ASN A 293 27.34 -7.77 -3.48
CA ASN A 293 27.53 -6.73 -2.46
C ASN A 293 28.26 -5.57 -3.13
N VAL A 294 27.74 -4.37 -3.00
CA VAL A 294 28.30 -3.18 -3.65
C VAL A 294 28.40 -2.02 -2.68
N GLU A 295 29.51 -1.29 -2.75
CA GLU A 295 29.74 -0.07 -1.98
C GLU A 295 30.22 1.04 -2.91
N ALA A 296 29.51 2.16 -2.96
CA ALA A 296 29.92 3.33 -3.72
C ALA A 296 30.43 4.43 -2.77
N PHE A 297 31.60 4.98 -3.07
CA PHE A 297 32.28 6.00 -2.30
C PHE A 297 32.26 7.33 -3.04
N PHE A 298 32.12 8.42 -2.29
CA PHE A 298 31.99 9.77 -2.81
C PHE A 298 32.77 10.76 -1.95
N GLU A 299 33.20 11.85 -2.58
CA GLU A 299 33.81 12.99 -1.92
C GLU A 299 33.05 14.26 -2.25
N LEU A 300 32.75 15.06 -1.22
CA LEU A 300 32.14 16.38 -1.35
C LEU A 300 33.22 17.41 -1.68
N LYS A 301 33.27 17.86 -2.94
CA LYS A 301 34.20 18.88 -3.44
C LYS A 301 33.45 20.06 -4.02
N GLY A 302 33.76 21.26 -3.55
CA GLY A 302 33.15 22.50 -4.07
C GLY A 302 31.62 22.47 -4.03
N GLY A 303 31.04 21.87 -2.98
CA GLY A 303 29.59 21.74 -2.83
C GLY A 303 28.92 20.69 -3.73
N LYS A 304 29.69 19.82 -4.40
CA LYS A 304 29.18 18.73 -5.24
C LYS A 304 29.76 17.39 -4.80
N LEU A 305 28.96 16.34 -4.82
CA LEU A 305 29.46 14.99 -4.63
C LEU A 305 30.07 14.48 -5.94
N VAL A 306 31.24 13.86 -5.84
CA VAL A 306 31.95 13.21 -6.94
C VAL A 306 32.20 11.76 -6.55
N PRO A 307 31.90 10.77 -7.40
CA PRO A 307 32.16 9.38 -7.07
C PRO A 307 33.67 9.11 -7.14
N THR A 308 34.22 8.44 -6.13
CA THR A 308 35.66 8.16 -6.02
C THR A 308 35.99 6.70 -6.29
N ALA A 309 35.12 5.79 -5.87
CA ALA A 309 35.28 4.35 -6.08
C ALA A 309 33.96 3.59 -5.97
N ILE A 310 33.91 2.39 -6.54
CA ILE A 310 32.88 1.39 -6.33
C ILE A 310 33.57 0.06 -6.06
N THR A 311 33.32 -0.53 -4.91
CA THR A 311 33.75 -1.89 -4.57
C THR A 311 32.62 -2.85 -4.87
N VAL A 312 32.92 -3.95 -5.57
CA VAL A 312 31.98 -5.03 -5.90
C VAL A 312 32.52 -6.34 -5.34
N GLN A 313 31.72 -7.03 -4.57
CA GLN A 313 32.00 -8.37 -4.06
C GLN A 313 30.84 -9.31 -4.42
N SER A 314 31.07 -10.19 -5.39
CA SER A 314 30.04 -11.06 -5.94
C SER A 314 30.04 -12.43 -5.26
N ARG A 315 28.86 -13.05 -5.18
CA ARG A 315 28.76 -14.48 -4.90
C ARG A 315 29.31 -15.32 -6.06
N TYR A 316 29.69 -16.57 -5.77
CA TYR A 316 29.85 -17.55 -6.85
C TYR A 316 28.48 -17.99 -7.39
N PRO A 317 28.38 -18.46 -8.64
CA PRO A 317 27.12 -18.93 -9.21
C PRO A 317 26.42 -20.00 -8.37
N ASP A 318 27.20 -20.88 -7.73
CA ASP A 318 26.74 -21.99 -6.88
C ASP A 318 26.53 -21.60 -5.39
N SER A 319 26.77 -20.34 -5.03
CA SER A 319 26.68 -19.84 -3.66
C SER A 319 25.29 -19.25 -3.37
N TYR A 320 24.30 -20.13 -3.25
CA TYR A 320 22.88 -19.79 -3.06
C TYR A 320 22.56 -19.33 -1.64
N LEU A 321 22.91 -20.15 -0.64
CA LEU A 321 22.51 -19.98 0.76
C LEU A 321 23.07 -18.69 1.39
N PRO A 322 22.40 -18.07 2.37
CA PRO A 322 22.95 -16.95 3.14
C PRO A 322 24.37 -17.22 3.66
N HIS A 323 25.22 -16.19 3.68
CA HIS A 323 26.63 -16.25 4.12
C HIS A 323 27.50 -17.28 3.40
N SER A 324 27.09 -17.72 2.20
CA SER A 324 27.93 -18.59 1.37
C SER A 324 29.11 -17.83 0.77
N ARG A 325 30.01 -18.57 0.12
CA ARG A 325 31.30 -18.08 -0.34
C ARG A 325 31.16 -16.88 -1.29
N LEU A 326 31.95 -15.84 -1.01
CA LEU A 326 32.10 -14.66 -1.84
C LEU A 326 33.41 -14.73 -2.63
N LYS A 327 33.44 -14.12 -3.82
CA LYS A 327 34.68 -13.83 -4.54
C LYS A 327 35.44 -12.72 -3.81
N ASP A 328 36.73 -12.54 -4.14
CA ASP A 328 37.49 -11.41 -3.63
C ASP A 328 36.87 -10.08 -4.08
N PRO A 329 36.79 -9.07 -3.18
CA PRO A 329 36.24 -7.78 -3.54
C PRO A 329 37.14 -7.07 -4.55
N VAL A 330 36.55 -6.47 -5.58
CA VAL A 330 37.26 -5.67 -6.59
C VAL A 330 36.81 -4.23 -6.49
N THR A 331 37.76 -3.31 -6.37
CA THR A 331 37.49 -1.87 -6.31
C THR A 331 37.83 -1.22 -7.64
N TYR A 332 36.84 -0.51 -8.19
CA TYR A 332 36.95 0.26 -9.43
C TYR A 332 36.90 1.74 -9.10
N THR A 333 37.67 2.52 -9.82
CA THR A 333 37.77 3.99 -9.75
C THR A 333 37.36 4.58 -11.10
N PRO A 334 37.09 5.89 -11.18
CA PRO A 334 36.83 6.56 -12.46
C PRO A 334 37.92 6.39 -13.53
N LYS A 335 39.12 5.94 -13.16
CA LYS A 335 40.23 5.68 -14.08
C LYS A 335 40.15 4.30 -14.77
N ASP A 336 39.25 3.42 -14.33
CA ASP A 336 39.13 2.05 -14.85
C ASP A 336 38.22 1.93 -16.10
N GLU A 337 37.98 3.05 -16.79
CA GLU A 337 37.30 3.15 -18.10
C GLU A 337 36.00 2.34 -18.19
N GLU A 338 35.93 1.33 -19.05
CA GLU A 338 34.72 0.54 -19.26
C GLU A 338 34.34 -0.30 -18.02
N LYS A 339 35.33 -0.75 -17.24
CA LYS A 339 35.05 -1.47 -15.97
C LYS A 339 34.39 -0.54 -14.95
N TRP A 340 34.72 0.75 -14.97
CA TRP A 340 34.03 1.77 -14.16
C TRP A 340 32.56 1.94 -14.57
N LEU A 341 32.27 1.96 -15.88
CA LEU A 341 30.89 2.03 -16.38
C LEU A 341 30.07 0.80 -15.99
N GLN A 342 30.68 -0.38 -16.02
CA GLN A 342 30.09 -1.64 -15.57
C GLN A 342 29.86 -1.66 -14.06
N ALA A 343 30.83 -1.24 -13.25
CA ALA A 343 30.67 -1.11 -11.79
C ALA A 343 29.51 -0.18 -11.42
N LYS A 344 29.39 0.98 -12.08
CA LYS A 344 28.21 1.86 -11.93
C LYS A 344 26.91 1.19 -12.34
N ARG A 345 26.91 0.33 -13.37
CA ARG A 345 25.71 -0.43 -13.78
C ARG A 345 25.32 -1.46 -12.74
N ILE A 346 26.27 -2.22 -12.21
CA ILE A 346 26.04 -3.19 -11.13
C ILE A 346 25.50 -2.46 -9.89
N PHE A 347 26.08 -1.32 -9.53
CA PHE A 347 25.52 -0.51 -8.43
C PHE A 347 24.07 -0.09 -8.72
N ARG A 348 23.76 0.37 -9.94
CA ARG A 348 22.41 0.78 -10.32
C ARG A 348 21.39 -0.36 -10.26
N THR A 349 21.75 -1.60 -10.61
CA THR A 349 20.81 -2.73 -10.53
C THR A 349 20.52 -3.11 -9.07
N ASN A 350 21.54 -3.10 -8.20
CA ASN A 350 21.35 -3.29 -6.76
C ASN A 350 20.47 -2.20 -6.15
N SER A 351 20.77 -0.94 -6.49
CA SER A 351 19.99 0.22 -6.05
C SER A 351 18.53 0.14 -6.54
N PHE A 352 18.29 -0.31 -7.77
CA PHE A 352 16.95 -0.47 -8.35
C PHE A 352 16.16 -1.58 -7.66
N PHE A 353 16.77 -2.76 -7.41
CA PHE A 353 16.10 -3.83 -6.68
C PHE A 353 15.75 -3.40 -5.24
N ALA A 354 16.67 -2.74 -4.55
CA ALA A 354 16.40 -2.13 -3.25
C ALA A 354 15.31 -1.04 -3.32
N ALA A 355 15.24 -0.28 -4.44
CA ALA A 355 14.19 0.72 -4.65
C ALA A 355 12.81 0.08 -4.69
N GLU A 356 12.63 -0.93 -5.54
CA GLU A 356 11.34 -1.58 -5.74
C GLU A 356 10.86 -2.29 -4.48
N MET A 357 11.78 -2.97 -3.79
CA MET A 357 11.41 -3.79 -2.65
C MET A 357 11.37 -2.99 -1.34
N ILE A 358 12.40 -2.21 -0.98
CA ILE A 358 12.45 -1.48 0.30
C ILE A 358 11.72 -0.15 0.22
N GLU A 359 12.14 0.73 -0.68
CA GLU A 359 11.68 2.12 -0.73
C GLU A 359 10.25 2.25 -1.27
N HIS A 360 9.86 1.37 -2.19
CA HIS A 360 8.56 1.37 -2.84
C HIS A 360 7.60 0.38 -2.15
N TYR A 361 7.77 -0.93 -2.34
CA TYR A 361 6.81 -1.91 -1.86
C TYR A 361 6.71 -1.95 -0.33
N ILE A 362 7.81 -2.09 0.41
CA ILE A 362 7.69 -2.21 1.86
C ILE A 362 7.31 -0.87 2.50
N LYS A 363 8.09 0.19 2.24
CA LYS A 363 7.93 1.49 2.92
C LYS A 363 6.68 2.26 2.49
N ALA A 364 6.26 2.17 1.23
CA ALA A 364 5.08 2.89 0.76
C ALA A 364 3.79 2.04 0.73
N HIS A 365 3.89 0.74 0.44
CA HIS A 365 2.70 -0.12 0.34
C HIS A 365 2.41 -0.89 1.63
N LEU A 366 3.32 -1.76 2.06
CA LEU A 366 3.09 -2.61 3.25
C LEU A 366 2.99 -1.79 4.54
N GLN A 367 3.88 -0.81 4.72
CA GLN A 367 3.87 0.05 5.90
C GLN A 367 2.56 0.83 5.99
N MET A 368 2.02 1.31 4.87
CA MET A 368 0.82 2.16 4.86
C MET A 368 -0.48 1.36 5.00
N GLU A 369 -0.51 0.07 4.60
CA GLU A 369 -1.73 -0.75 4.65
C GLU A 369 -2.27 -0.92 6.07
N GLN A 370 -1.40 -1.07 7.06
CA GLN A 370 -1.83 -1.18 8.46
C GLN A 370 -2.58 0.07 8.94
N TYR A 371 -2.11 1.25 8.54
CA TYR A 371 -2.78 2.52 8.84
C TYR A 371 -4.08 2.65 8.05
N THR A 372 -4.12 2.20 6.79
CA THR A 372 -5.37 2.15 6.01
C THR A 372 -6.44 1.36 6.74
N ILE A 373 -6.13 0.13 7.13
CA ILE A 373 -7.09 -0.76 7.78
C ILE A 373 -7.58 -0.15 9.09
N ALA A 374 -6.66 0.31 9.95
CA ALA A 374 -7.01 0.88 11.24
C ALA A 374 -7.83 2.18 11.11
N VAL A 375 -7.53 3.04 10.12
CA VAL A 375 -8.31 4.25 9.81
C VAL A 375 -9.75 3.89 9.45
N PHE A 376 -9.96 2.98 8.51
CA PHE A 376 -11.30 2.62 8.06
C PHE A 376 -12.09 1.77 9.07
N ARG A 377 -11.40 1.04 9.95
CA ARG A 377 -12.01 0.32 11.08
C ARG A 377 -12.50 1.25 12.17
N ASN A 378 -11.77 2.32 12.49
CA ASN A 378 -11.96 3.03 13.75
C ASN A 378 -12.40 4.49 13.62
N LEU A 379 -12.13 5.17 12.50
CA LEU A 379 -12.50 6.58 12.32
C LEU A 379 -13.81 6.72 11.55
N ARG A 380 -14.83 7.27 12.21
CA ARG A 380 -16.16 7.52 11.62
C ARG A 380 -16.63 8.94 11.91
N LYS A 381 -16.74 9.29 13.20
CA LYS A 381 -17.19 10.61 13.68
C LYS A 381 -16.03 11.58 13.87
N ASN A 382 -14.85 11.07 14.24
CA ASN A 382 -13.71 11.93 14.51
C ASN A 382 -13.23 12.64 13.22
N PRO A 383 -13.07 13.99 13.23
CA PRO A 383 -12.65 14.75 12.05
C PRO A 383 -11.33 14.31 11.44
N VAL A 384 -10.42 13.69 12.20
CA VAL A 384 -9.15 13.15 11.67
C VAL A 384 -9.38 12.19 10.49
N ARG A 385 -10.55 11.57 10.39
CA ARG A 385 -11.00 10.82 9.20
C ARG A 385 -10.90 11.63 7.91
N LEU A 386 -11.28 12.92 7.94
CA LEU A 386 -11.29 13.81 6.79
C LEU A 386 -9.89 14.03 6.21
N ILE A 387 -8.86 14.01 7.05
CA ILE A 387 -7.47 14.24 6.63
C ILE A 387 -6.68 12.95 6.42
N LEU A 388 -7.15 11.80 6.90
CA LEU A 388 -6.47 10.52 6.69
C LEU A 388 -7.08 9.72 5.53
N SER A 389 -8.40 9.50 5.56
CA SER A 389 -9.08 8.62 4.59
C SER A 389 -8.78 8.94 3.11
N PRO A 390 -8.70 10.21 2.67
CA PRO A 390 -8.35 10.52 1.29
C PRO A 390 -6.97 10.04 0.84
N HIS A 391 -6.02 9.92 1.76
CA HIS A 391 -4.62 9.55 1.48
C HIS A 391 -4.37 8.05 1.59
N VAL A 392 -5.21 7.32 2.34
CA VAL A 392 -5.07 5.88 2.56
C VAL A 392 -6.08 5.03 1.77
N LYS A 393 -7.10 5.65 1.15
CA LYS A 393 -8.11 4.95 0.34
C LYS A 393 -7.51 4.20 -0.85
N SER A 394 -8.12 3.08 -1.17
CA SER A 394 -7.80 2.17 -2.27
C SER A 394 -6.42 1.50 -2.20
N LEU A 395 -5.62 1.76 -1.16
CA LEU A 395 -4.29 1.13 -1.00
C LEU A 395 -4.39 -0.40 -0.93
N VAL A 396 -5.37 -0.91 -0.17
CA VAL A 396 -5.61 -2.36 -0.03
C VAL A 396 -5.81 -3.05 -1.38
N ASN A 397 -6.41 -2.36 -2.36
CA ASN A 397 -6.65 -2.91 -3.69
C ASN A 397 -5.35 -3.09 -4.48
N ILE A 398 -4.42 -2.12 -4.38
CA ILE A 398 -3.17 -2.21 -5.14
C ILE A 398 -2.22 -3.20 -4.48
N ASN A 399 -2.24 -3.31 -3.15
CA ASN A 399 -1.46 -4.30 -2.42
C ASN A 399 -1.96 -5.72 -2.69
N GLN A 400 -3.27 -5.93 -2.69
CA GLN A 400 -3.85 -7.22 -3.12
C GLN A 400 -3.47 -7.55 -4.56
N ARG A 401 -3.47 -6.56 -5.47
CA ARG A 401 -2.99 -6.79 -6.84
C ARG A 401 -1.50 -7.09 -6.90
N ALA A 402 -0.69 -6.46 -6.05
CA ALA A 402 0.75 -6.69 -5.97
C ALA A 402 1.09 -8.12 -5.54
N ASP A 403 0.24 -8.77 -4.74
CA ASP A 403 0.39 -10.20 -4.39
C ASP A 403 0.44 -11.10 -5.62
N GLU A 404 -0.21 -10.71 -6.71
CA GLU A 404 -0.27 -11.49 -7.94
C GLU A 404 0.77 -11.07 -8.97
N VAL A 405 1.08 -9.77 -9.07
CA VAL A 405 1.90 -9.23 -10.18
C VAL A 405 3.29 -8.79 -9.78
N LEU A 406 3.51 -8.51 -8.51
CA LEU A 406 4.76 -7.92 -8.03
C LEU A 406 5.53 -8.91 -7.16
N VAL A 407 4.87 -9.51 -6.17
CA VAL A 407 5.54 -10.34 -5.14
C VAL A 407 5.04 -11.79 -5.11
N SER A 408 4.23 -12.20 -6.09
CA SER A 408 3.84 -13.60 -6.26
C SER A 408 5.08 -14.49 -6.39
N PRO A 409 5.23 -15.56 -5.59
CA PRO A 409 6.45 -16.37 -5.56
C PRO A 409 6.92 -16.93 -6.91
N THR A 410 6.04 -17.03 -7.90
CA THR A 410 6.34 -17.69 -9.18
C THR A 410 6.26 -16.78 -10.40
N ILE A 411 5.54 -15.65 -10.31
CA ILE A 411 5.27 -14.76 -11.45
C ILE A 411 5.42 -13.27 -11.13
N GLY A 412 5.65 -12.92 -9.86
CA GLY A 412 5.77 -11.54 -9.42
C GLY A 412 7.04 -10.89 -9.95
N LEU A 413 6.93 -9.67 -10.48
CA LEU A 413 8.06 -8.97 -11.09
C LEU A 413 9.29 -8.85 -10.17
N VAL A 414 9.11 -8.56 -8.88
CA VAL A 414 10.21 -8.44 -7.90
C VAL A 414 10.85 -9.80 -7.62
N THR A 415 10.04 -10.86 -7.55
CA THR A 415 10.51 -12.22 -7.24
C THR A 415 11.11 -12.94 -8.45
N THR A 416 10.71 -12.60 -9.68
CA THR A 416 11.23 -13.25 -10.90
C THR A 416 12.38 -12.48 -11.54
N ASN A 417 12.44 -11.15 -11.37
CA ASN A 417 13.50 -10.33 -11.96
C ASN A 417 14.51 -9.82 -10.91
N GLY A 418 14.23 -10.05 -9.62
CA GLY A 418 15.17 -9.80 -8.54
C GLY A 418 16.06 -11.02 -8.30
N PRO A 419 17.26 -10.84 -7.72
CA PRO A 419 18.27 -11.90 -7.61
C PRO A 419 18.06 -12.85 -6.41
N LEU A 420 16.90 -12.81 -5.78
CA LEU A 420 16.63 -13.47 -4.51
C LEU A 420 15.42 -14.39 -4.64
N ILE A 421 15.44 -15.51 -3.94
CA ILE A 421 14.27 -16.38 -3.87
C ILE A 421 13.09 -15.69 -3.13
N PRO A 422 11.84 -16.11 -3.36
CA PRO A 422 10.68 -15.49 -2.71
C PRO A 422 10.74 -15.47 -1.18
N ALA A 423 11.31 -16.49 -0.54
CA ALA A 423 11.46 -16.54 0.91
C ALA A 423 12.35 -15.40 1.45
N SER A 424 13.44 -15.09 0.75
CA SER A 424 14.32 -13.96 1.06
C SER A 424 13.61 -12.61 0.88
N VAL A 425 12.76 -12.47 -0.14
CA VAL A 425 11.94 -11.26 -0.33
C VAL A 425 11.01 -11.05 0.88
N VAL A 426 10.36 -12.12 1.35
CA VAL A 426 9.54 -12.07 2.58
C VAL A 426 10.37 -11.75 3.82
N GLN A 427 11.59 -12.28 3.92
CA GLN A 427 12.50 -11.99 5.02
C GLN A 427 12.81 -10.49 5.09
N ILE A 428 13.15 -9.84 3.97
CA ILE A 428 13.43 -8.40 3.97
C ILE A 428 12.20 -7.57 4.34
N CYS A 429 11.01 -8.00 3.90
CA CYS A 429 9.75 -7.37 4.32
C CYS A 429 9.59 -7.42 5.83
N LYS A 430 9.85 -8.57 6.47
CA LYS A 430 9.79 -8.73 7.94
C LYS A 430 10.81 -7.85 8.65
N GLU A 431 12.07 -7.94 8.25
CA GLU A 431 13.17 -7.17 8.85
C GLU A 431 12.92 -5.66 8.79
N SER A 432 12.40 -5.16 7.66
CA SER A 432 12.12 -3.74 7.47
C SER A 432 10.88 -3.30 8.27
N MET A 433 9.77 -4.02 8.13
CA MET A 433 8.51 -3.70 8.83
C MET A 433 8.64 -3.76 10.35
N ALA A 434 9.54 -4.59 10.88
CA ALA A 434 9.82 -4.68 12.31
C ALA A 434 10.49 -3.44 12.90
N THR A 435 10.89 -2.46 12.08
CA THR A 435 11.58 -1.24 12.56
C THR A 435 10.82 0.06 12.26
N TYR A 436 9.91 0.04 11.29
CA TYR A 436 9.20 1.23 10.85
C TYR A 436 8.16 1.71 11.88
N ASP A 437 8.33 2.94 12.33
CA ASP A 437 7.45 3.61 13.29
C ASP A 437 7.28 5.09 12.91
N TRP A 438 6.18 5.69 13.34
CA TRP A 438 5.86 7.09 13.05
C TRP A 438 6.52 8.08 14.01
N LYS A 439 6.86 7.64 15.24
CA LYS A 439 7.32 8.53 16.29
C LYS A 439 8.78 8.91 16.12
N GLY A 440 9.05 10.21 16.12
CA GLY A 440 10.41 10.75 15.94
C GLY A 440 10.90 10.77 14.48
N TRP A 441 10.07 10.31 13.53
CA TRP A 441 10.38 10.35 12.11
C TRP A 441 10.29 11.77 11.55
N LYS A 442 11.30 12.19 10.76
CA LYS A 442 11.29 13.41 9.94
C LYS A 442 12.11 13.17 8.66
N PRO A 443 11.95 13.99 7.60
CA PRO A 443 12.80 13.87 6.42
C PRO A 443 14.29 14.17 6.72
N ARG A 444 15.18 13.48 6.00
CA ARG A 444 16.62 13.72 6.01
C ARG A 444 16.98 15.12 5.51
N GLN A 445 18.10 15.67 5.98
CA GLN A 445 18.57 17.00 5.56
C GLN A 445 19.37 16.98 4.25
N PRO A 446 19.37 18.08 3.45
CA PRO A 446 20.15 18.14 2.22
C PRO A 446 21.67 18.08 2.47
N ILE A 447 22.36 17.16 1.80
CA ILE A 447 23.83 17.05 1.83
C ILE A 447 24.50 18.21 1.06
N CYS A 448 23.92 18.57 -0.09
CA CYS A 448 24.48 19.55 -1.01
C CYS A 448 23.38 20.18 -1.88
N GLU A 449 23.75 21.17 -2.69
CA GLU A 449 22.80 21.96 -3.49
C GLU A 449 22.01 21.09 -4.48
N SER A 450 22.63 20.06 -5.05
CA SER A 450 21.99 19.14 -5.99
C SER A 450 21.17 18.02 -5.32
N HIS A 451 21.06 17.98 -3.99
CA HIS A 451 20.25 16.99 -3.28
C HIS A 451 18.77 17.43 -3.24
N THR A 452 18.12 17.44 -4.40
CA THR A 452 16.76 17.92 -4.60
C THR A 452 15.71 17.08 -3.87
N PHE A 453 15.92 15.78 -3.68
CA PHE A 453 15.02 14.92 -2.92
C PHE A 453 14.86 15.42 -1.47
N ALA A 454 15.97 15.55 -0.73
CA ALA A 454 15.92 16.07 0.65
C ALA A 454 15.32 17.48 0.72
N LYS A 455 15.58 18.35 -0.26
CA LYS A 455 15.00 19.69 -0.29
C LYS A 455 13.48 19.66 -0.45
N ILE A 456 12.96 18.90 -1.42
CA ILE A 456 11.52 18.85 -1.68
C ILE A 456 10.77 18.14 -0.54
N THR A 457 11.37 17.12 0.08
CA THR A 457 10.75 16.44 1.22
C THR A 457 10.67 17.33 2.45
N ASN A 458 11.70 18.13 2.76
CA ASN A 458 11.62 19.11 3.85
C ASN A 458 10.62 20.22 3.58
N LEU A 459 10.54 20.73 2.34
CA LEU A 459 9.52 21.71 1.97
C LEU A 459 8.11 21.12 2.14
N TYR A 460 7.89 19.89 1.66
CA TYR A 460 6.60 19.23 1.78
C TYR A 460 6.25 18.93 3.25
N TRP A 461 7.23 18.56 4.07
CA TRP A 461 7.04 18.37 5.49
C TRP A 461 6.63 19.64 6.21
N GLN A 462 7.19 20.80 5.83
CA GLN A 462 6.75 22.09 6.34
C GLN A 462 5.29 22.37 5.96
N VAL A 463 4.92 22.18 4.70
CA VAL A 463 3.52 22.35 4.24
C VAL A 463 2.56 21.43 5.00
N LEU A 464 2.95 20.17 5.21
CA LEU A 464 2.16 19.23 6.00
C LEU A 464 2.05 19.65 7.47
N THR A 465 3.12 20.18 8.06
CA THR A 465 3.11 20.69 9.44
C THR A 465 2.10 21.83 9.56
N GLU A 466 2.20 22.84 8.70
CA GLU A 466 1.29 23.99 8.68
C GLU A 466 -0.17 23.56 8.46
N TYR A 467 -0.42 22.62 7.53
CA TYR A 467 -1.74 22.09 7.26
C TYR A 467 -2.34 21.31 8.44
N ILE A 468 -1.55 20.44 9.07
CA ILE A 468 -2.00 19.62 10.20
C ILE A 468 -2.23 20.49 11.42
N ASP A 469 -1.34 21.44 11.73
CA ASP A 469 -1.52 22.35 12.86
C ASP A 469 -2.83 23.14 12.70
N ALA A 470 -3.07 23.75 11.54
CA ALA A 470 -4.32 24.47 11.25
C ALA A 470 -5.56 23.56 11.35
N PHE A 471 -5.49 22.33 10.84
CA PHE A 471 -6.61 21.38 10.94
C PHE A 471 -6.94 21.02 12.40
N PHE A 472 -5.93 20.76 13.23
CA PHE A 472 -6.14 20.42 14.63
C PHE A 472 -6.64 21.62 15.45
N GLU A 473 -6.26 22.84 15.09
CA GLU A 473 -6.84 24.06 15.65
C GLU A 473 -8.33 24.22 15.27
N ASP A 474 -8.67 24.06 13.98
CA ASP A 474 -10.03 24.25 13.46
C ASP A 474 -11.04 23.22 14.00
N TYR A 475 -10.60 21.98 14.24
CA TYR A 475 -11.46 20.85 14.65
C TYR A 475 -11.20 20.38 16.09
N GLN A 476 -10.55 21.19 16.91
CA GLN A 476 -10.09 20.78 18.25
C GLN A 476 -11.22 20.20 19.11
N GLU A 477 -12.38 20.86 19.15
CA GLU A 477 -13.49 20.46 20.01
C GLU A 477 -14.09 19.11 19.59
N GLU A 478 -14.31 18.91 18.29
CA GLU A 478 -14.84 17.66 17.73
C GLU A 478 -13.85 16.50 17.84
N ILE A 479 -12.55 16.77 17.64
CA ILE A 479 -11.49 15.77 17.81
C ILE A 479 -11.46 15.29 19.27
N VAL A 480 -11.50 16.20 20.24
CA VAL A 480 -11.50 15.86 21.67
C VAL A 480 -12.78 15.12 22.06
N LYS A 481 -13.94 15.56 21.56
CA LYS A 481 -15.23 14.92 21.82
C LYS A 481 -15.25 13.46 21.38
N GLU A 482 -14.68 13.17 20.21
CA GLU A 482 -14.68 11.82 19.61
C GLU A 482 -13.32 11.11 19.78
N TRP A 483 -12.53 11.48 20.80
CA TRP A 483 -11.18 10.95 21.03
C TRP A 483 -11.14 9.43 21.27
N GLY A 484 -12.27 8.84 21.68
CA GLY A 484 -12.40 7.39 21.79
C GLY A 484 -12.08 6.65 20.48
N GLU A 485 -12.36 7.26 19.32
CA GLU A 485 -12.00 6.68 18.01
C GLU A 485 -10.48 6.72 17.76
N ILE A 486 -9.78 7.75 18.23
CA ILE A 486 -8.31 7.85 18.15
C ILE A 486 -7.64 6.79 19.01
N HIS A 487 -8.18 6.53 20.21
CA HIS A 487 -7.67 5.45 21.06
C HIS A 487 -7.86 4.09 20.39
N ARG A 488 -9.03 3.83 19.81
CA ARG A 488 -9.28 2.57 19.08
C ARG A 488 -8.39 2.41 17.87
N LEU A 489 -8.19 3.49 17.09
CA LEU A 489 -7.23 3.54 16.00
C LEU A 489 -5.82 3.14 16.48
N SER A 490 -5.36 3.76 17.57
CA SER A 490 -4.04 3.49 18.15
C SER A 490 -3.91 2.04 18.63
N ASP A 491 -4.90 1.54 19.37
CA ASP A 491 -4.93 0.14 19.84
C ASP A 491 -4.82 -0.82 18.66
N ASP A 492 -5.61 -0.59 17.61
CA ASP A 492 -5.70 -1.45 16.43
C ASP A 492 -4.38 -1.45 15.63
N ILE A 493 -3.70 -0.31 15.51
CA ILE A 493 -2.36 -0.23 14.90
C ILE A 493 -1.35 -1.04 15.73
N ILE A 494 -1.28 -0.79 17.05
CA ILE A 494 -0.27 -1.42 17.90
C ILE A 494 -0.47 -2.93 17.94
N GLU A 495 -1.70 -3.40 18.14
CA GLU A 495 -2.00 -4.82 18.32
C GLU A 495 -1.77 -5.68 17.08
N HIS A 496 -1.89 -5.10 15.88
CA HIS A 496 -1.72 -5.82 14.61
C HIS A 496 -0.38 -5.54 13.92
N SER A 497 0.42 -4.63 14.46
CA SER A 497 1.75 -4.31 13.92
C SER A 497 2.72 -5.50 14.02
N VAL A 498 3.77 -5.47 13.20
CA VAL A 498 4.85 -6.47 13.29
C VAL A 498 5.60 -6.26 14.60
N ALA A 499 5.91 -7.35 15.30
CA ALA A 499 6.71 -7.31 16.51
C ALA A 499 8.05 -6.60 16.25
N TYR A 500 8.40 -5.66 17.13
CA TYR A 500 9.64 -4.91 16.99
C TYR A 500 10.84 -5.83 17.09
N GLN A 501 11.72 -5.73 16.11
CA GLN A 501 13.01 -6.40 16.10
C GLN A 501 14.04 -5.40 15.58
N PRO A 502 15.03 -5.00 16.40
CA PRO A 502 16.11 -4.14 15.92
C PRO A 502 16.76 -4.78 14.70
N SER A 503 16.73 -4.05 13.59
CA SER A 503 17.36 -4.45 12.36
C SER A 503 18.13 -3.27 11.77
N GLN A 504 19.26 -3.59 11.16
CA GLN A 504 20.02 -2.64 10.39
C GLN A 504 19.42 -2.62 8.97
N PRO A 505 19.09 -1.46 8.38
CA PRO A 505 18.66 -1.38 6.99
C PRO A 505 19.55 -2.21 6.04
N CYS A 506 18.99 -2.81 5.00
CA CYS A 506 19.78 -3.56 4.02
C CYS A 506 20.97 -2.71 3.52
N GLY A 507 22.20 -3.24 3.60
CA GLY A 507 23.43 -2.50 3.28
C GLY A 507 24.03 -1.68 4.42
N SER A 508 23.55 -1.83 5.66
CA SER A 508 24.09 -1.12 6.82
C SER A 508 24.85 -2.01 7.80
N SER A 509 25.74 -2.85 7.26
CA SER A 509 26.78 -3.48 8.07
C SER A 509 27.45 -2.43 8.96
N LEU A 510 27.75 -2.83 10.20
CA LEU A 510 28.49 -2.00 11.14
C LEU A 510 29.79 -1.56 10.48
N ASP A 511 29.98 -0.25 10.44
CA ASP A 511 31.18 0.37 9.90
C ASP A 511 31.80 1.25 10.98
N ASN A 512 33.05 0.96 11.32
CA ASN A 512 33.75 1.68 12.37
C ASN A 512 34.07 3.12 11.93
N ASP A 513 34.29 3.35 10.63
CA ASP A 513 34.73 4.62 10.07
C ASP A 513 33.58 5.46 9.54
N TYR A 514 32.43 4.86 9.22
CA TYR A 514 31.26 5.53 8.65
C TYR A 514 30.01 5.37 9.51
N ASP A 515 29.19 6.41 9.56
CA ASP A 515 27.89 6.39 10.22
C ASP A 515 26.81 7.04 9.35
N TRP A 516 25.54 6.84 9.65
CA TRP A 516 24.47 7.55 8.95
C TRP A 516 24.68 9.07 9.05
N TYR A 517 24.62 9.77 7.92
CA TYR A 517 24.83 11.23 7.94
C TYR A 517 23.67 11.98 8.62
N ASP A 518 22.49 11.34 8.64
CA ASP A 518 21.24 11.84 9.16
C ASP A 518 20.43 10.65 9.68
N TYR A 519 19.86 10.79 10.88
CA TYR A 519 19.09 9.73 11.53
C TYR A 519 17.58 9.97 11.49
N ASN A 520 17.09 11.07 10.92
CA ASN A 520 15.70 11.50 11.05
C ASN A 520 14.69 10.47 10.53
N GLU A 521 15.05 9.70 9.50
CA GLU A 521 14.20 8.69 8.88
C GLU A 521 14.42 7.27 9.43
N LEU A 522 15.39 7.10 10.33
CA LEU A 522 15.78 5.81 10.88
C LEU A 522 15.01 5.48 12.16
N ASP A 523 14.97 4.18 12.48
CA ASP A 523 14.47 3.67 13.76
C ASP A 523 15.11 4.41 14.95
N LYS A 524 14.33 4.54 16.02
CA LYS A 524 14.69 5.18 17.29
C LYS A 524 14.55 4.14 18.42
N PRO A 525 15.54 3.23 18.59
CA PRO A 525 15.47 2.17 19.59
C PRO A 525 15.35 2.68 21.03
N ASP A 526 15.75 3.94 21.26
CA ASP A 526 15.67 4.65 22.53
C ASP A 526 14.27 5.20 22.84
N ILE A 527 13.37 5.30 21.85
CA ILE A 527 11.97 5.66 22.07
C ILE A 527 11.22 4.41 22.56
N PRO A 528 10.59 4.45 23.76
CA PRO A 528 9.86 3.29 24.29
C PRO A 528 8.71 2.86 23.38
N ARG A 529 8.55 1.54 23.23
CA ARG A 529 7.48 0.88 22.46
C ARG A 529 6.56 0.10 23.40
N THR A 530 5.30 -0.03 23.03
CA THR A 530 4.29 -0.78 23.80
C THR A 530 4.45 -2.28 23.58
N THR A 531 4.31 -3.07 24.65
CA THR A 531 4.27 -4.54 24.58
C THR A 531 2.82 -5.02 24.48
N VAL A 532 2.55 -5.92 23.53
CA VAL A 532 1.24 -6.55 23.34
C VAL A 532 1.42 -8.06 23.23
N ASN A 533 0.60 -8.83 23.94
CA ASN A 533 0.61 -10.31 23.95
C ASN A 533 1.88 -10.97 24.54
N GLY A 534 2.54 -10.29 25.48
CA GLY A 534 3.80 -10.75 26.09
C GLY A 534 5.01 -10.42 25.23
#